data_AF-A0A8T9BT53-F1
#
_entry.id   AF-A0A8T9BT53-F1
#
_cell.length_a   1.000
_cell.length_b   1.000
_cell.length_c   1.000
_cell.angle_alpha   90.00
_cell.angle_beta   90.00
_cell.angle_gamma   90.00
#
_symmetry.space_group_name_H-M   'P 1'
#
loop_
_entity.id
_entity.type
_entity.pdbx_description
1 polymer ?
#
loop_
_entity_poly.entity_id
_entity_poly.type
_entity_poly.pdbx_seq_one_letter_code
_entity_poly.pdbx_strand_id
1 'polypeptide(L)'
;MGTRGLLGFIIRGKRHAAYNHWDSYPSGLGSQIVAFLLSLSPPDYALMLARLEEITWVDEKTIPSQELQDQYSALGYSNTGVGNQALSDWYCLLHKLQGAAALPAIKEGKVKHLAESIEFLEDGLFCEWTYFIDFEAQTLETWKEAKRYDVRSFTELDSGYMDGLQERYQREENGEEEEDDEEEA
;
A
#
# COMPACT_ATOMS: atom_id res chain seq x y z
N MET A 1 -15.80 -3.11 11.27
CA MET A 1 -14.84 -1.99 11.43
C MET A 1 -13.74 -2.25 10.42
N GLY A 2 -13.41 -1.27 9.57
CA GLY A 2 -12.34 -1.45 8.59
C GLY A 2 -10.98 -1.22 9.24
N THR A 3 -9.94 -1.89 8.73
CA THR A 3 -8.57 -1.73 9.21
C THR A 3 -7.81 -0.72 8.40
N ARG A 4 -7.04 0.11 9.11
CA ARG A 4 -6.18 1.12 8.51
C ARG A 4 -4.78 0.54 8.32
N GLY A 5 -4.05 1.12 7.39
CA GLY A 5 -2.75 0.60 7.02
C GLY A 5 -2.07 1.48 5.99
N LEU A 6 -1.04 0.93 5.37
CA LEU A 6 -0.18 1.65 4.44
C LEU A 6 0.04 0.87 3.15
N LEU A 7 -0.04 1.59 2.03
CA LEU A 7 0.58 1.19 0.78
C LEU A 7 1.96 1.86 0.71
N GLY A 8 3.01 1.07 0.79
CA GLY A 8 4.40 1.50 0.80
C GLY A 8 5.16 1.12 -0.47
N PHE A 9 6.21 1.89 -0.74
CA PHE A 9 7.19 1.62 -1.78
C PHE A 9 8.60 1.74 -1.23
N ILE A 10 9.49 0.90 -1.73
CA ILE A 10 10.94 1.04 -1.55
C ILE A 10 11.49 1.60 -2.86
N ILE A 11 12.05 2.81 -2.79
CA ILE A 11 12.60 3.53 -3.94
C ILE A 11 14.04 3.87 -3.59
N ARG A 12 15.00 3.30 -4.32
CA ARG A 12 16.45 3.46 -4.09
C ARG A 12 16.84 3.18 -2.63
N GLY A 13 16.25 2.13 -2.05
CA GLY A 13 16.46 1.72 -0.66
C GLY A 13 15.79 2.59 0.41
N LYS A 14 15.02 3.62 0.03
CA LYS A 14 14.25 4.46 0.96
C LYS A 14 12.79 4.05 0.96
N ARG A 15 12.21 3.91 2.16
CA ARG A 15 10.78 3.65 2.35
C ARG A 15 9.98 4.94 2.29
N HIS A 16 8.88 4.86 1.56
CA HIS A 16 7.84 5.86 1.48
C HIS A 16 6.49 5.14 1.60
N ALA A 17 5.49 5.76 2.22
CA ALA A 17 4.19 5.11 2.34
C ALA A 17 3.03 6.10 2.29
N ALA A 18 1.95 5.69 1.65
CA ALA A 18 0.68 6.41 1.59
C ALA A 18 -0.36 5.71 2.44
N TYR A 19 -1.13 6.50 3.18
CA TYR A 19 -2.20 6.02 4.04
C TYR A 19 -3.32 5.30 3.27
N ASN A 20 -3.82 4.20 3.86
CA ASN A 20 -5.03 3.51 3.45
C ASN A 20 -6.06 3.51 4.58
N HIS A 21 -7.26 4.03 4.30
CA HIS A 21 -8.31 4.17 5.32
C HIS A 21 -9.05 2.87 5.63
N TRP A 22 -9.12 1.93 4.69
CA TRP A 22 -10.09 0.83 4.77
C TRP A 22 -9.54 -0.51 4.31
N ASP A 23 -9.84 -1.54 5.11
CA ASP A 23 -9.63 -2.96 4.83
C ASP A 23 -8.19 -3.28 4.40
N SER A 24 -7.26 -2.96 5.30
CA SER A 24 -5.83 -3.16 5.07
C SER A 24 -5.38 -4.61 5.32
N TYR A 25 -6.29 -5.53 5.63
CA TYR A 25 -5.96 -6.94 5.82
C TYR A 25 -5.34 -7.57 4.55
N PRO A 26 -4.62 -8.71 4.71
CA PRO A 26 -4.14 -9.50 3.57
C PRO A 26 -5.23 -9.82 2.55
N SER A 27 -6.41 -10.25 3.00
CA SER A 27 -7.54 -10.53 2.11
C SER A 27 -8.15 -9.28 1.44
N GLY A 28 -7.92 -8.09 2.00
CA GLY A 28 -8.39 -6.79 1.49
C GLY A 28 -7.33 -6.10 0.61
N LEU A 29 -6.65 -5.09 1.16
CA LEU A 29 -5.60 -4.33 0.45
C LEU A 29 -4.50 -5.25 -0.11
N GLY A 30 -4.06 -6.25 0.66
CA GLY A 30 -3.00 -7.16 0.23
C GLY A 30 -3.36 -7.89 -1.05
N SER A 31 -4.57 -8.44 -1.14
CA SER A 31 -5.05 -9.20 -2.31
C SER A 31 -5.14 -8.30 -3.55
N GLN A 32 -5.58 -7.05 -3.38
CA GLN A 32 -5.63 -6.06 -4.46
C GLN A 32 -4.24 -5.69 -4.97
N ILE A 33 -3.26 -5.56 -4.07
CA ILE A 33 -1.85 -5.32 -4.44
C ILE A 33 -1.29 -6.51 -5.22
N VAL A 34 -1.49 -7.74 -4.73
CA VAL A 34 -1.00 -8.94 -5.42
C VAL A 34 -1.67 -9.11 -6.78
N ALA A 35 -2.98 -8.90 -6.88
CA ALA A 35 -3.68 -8.94 -8.15
C ALA A 35 -3.11 -7.92 -9.16
N PHE A 36 -2.76 -6.71 -8.70
CA PHE A 36 -2.08 -5.73 -9.54
C PHE A 36 -0.70 -6.22 -9.97
N LEU A 37 0.13 -6.71 -9.04
CA LEU A 37 1.49 -7.20 -9.35
C LEU A 37 1.48 -8.37 -10.36
N LEU A 38 0.52 -9.30 -10.22
CA LEU A 38 0.33 -10.42 -11.15
C LEU A 38 -0.13 -9.98 -12.54
N SER A 39 -0.75 -8.80 -12.66
CA SER A 39 -1.15 -8.23 -13.95
C SER A 39 0.01 -7.57 -14.72
N LEU A 40 1.15 -7.38 -14.07
CA LEU A 40 2.31 -6.70 -14.66
C LEU A 40 3.22 -7.66 -15.41
N SER A 41 3.81 -7.14 -16.48
CA SER A 41 4.91 -7.79 -17.21
C SER A 41 6.27 -7.22 -16.77
N PRO A 42 7.40 -7.89 -17.06
CA PRO A 42 8.73 -7.37 -16.69
C PRO A 42 9.01 -5.94 -17.19
N PRO A 43 8.61 -5.52 -18.41
CA PRO A 43 8.69 -4.11 -18.82
C PRO A 43 7.89 -3.15 -17.94
N ASP A 44 6.77 -3.59 -17.38
CA ASP A 44 5.95 -2.76 -16.50
C ASP A 44 6.65 -2.47 -15.17
N TYR A 45 7.53 -3.34 -14.68
CA TYR A 45 8.31 -3.07 -13.46
C TYR A 45 9.24 -1.87 -13.63
N ALA A 46 9.96 -1.83 -14.76
CA ALA A 46 10.81 -0.69 -15.10
C ALA A 46 9.99 0.61 -15.27
N LEU A 47 8.80 0.51 -15.86
CA LEU A 47 7.88 1.64 -15.98
C LEU A 47 7.39 2.11 -14.60
N MET A 48 6.98 1.19 -13.72
CA MET A 48 6.53 1.50 -12.38
C MET A 48 7.63 2.20 -11.58
N LEU A 49 8.86 1.68 -11.63
CA LEU A 49 10.01 2.31 -10.99
C LEU A 49 10.21 3.75 -11.49
N ALA A 50 10.23 3.97 -12.81
CA ALA A 50 10.37 5.30 -13.38
C ALA A 50 9.24 6.25 -12.94
N ARG A 51 8.00 5.77 -12.86
CA ARG A 51 6.86 6.56 -12.38
C ARG A 51 6.95 6.88 -10.90
N LEU A 52 7.40 5.94 -10.08
CA LEU A 52 7.60 6.14 -8.64
C LEU A 52 8.71 7.16 -8.36
N GLU A 53 9.78 7.17 -9.16
CA GLU A 53 10.85 8.19 -9.06
C GLU A 53 10.36 9.61 -9.43
N GLU A 54 9.30 9.73 -10.23
CA GLU A 54 8.66 11.01 -10.56
C GLU A 54 7.69 11.49 -9.48
N ILE A 55 7.32 10.64 -8.50
CA ILE A 55 6.39 11.03 -7.44
C ILE A 55 7.06 12.00 -6.47
N THR A 56 6.37 13.10 -6.23
CA THR A 56 6.64 14.01 -5.13
C THR A 56 5.87 13.56 -3.89
N TRP A 57 6.61 13.12 -2.88
CA TRP A 57 6.06 12.78 -1.56
C TRP A 57 5.81 14.05 -0.77
N VAL A 58 4.54 14.39 -0.58
CA VAL A 58 4.12 15.65 0.05
C VAL A 58 3.80 15.44 1.52
N ASP A 59 4.15 16.42 2.35
CA ASP A 59 3.69 16.43 3.74
C ASP A 59 2.20 16.78 3.76
N GLU A 60 1.39 15.91 4.36
CA GLU A 60 -0.06 16.05 4.48
C GLU A 60 -0.50 17.37 5.14
N LYS A 61 0.37 17.98 5.96
CA LYS A 61 0.13 19.28 6.62
C LYS A 61 0.29 20.47 5.69
N THR A 62 0.84 20.28 4.50
CA THR A 62 1.00 21.34 3.49
C THR A 62 -0.28 21.55 2.71
N ILE A 63 -0.44 22.74 2.11
CA ILE A 63 -1.61 23.07 1.30
C ILE A 63 -1.27 22.84 -0.17
N PRO A 64 -1.99 21.97 -0.91
CA PRO A 64 -1.83 21.82 -2.35
C PRO A 64 -2.16 23.14 -3.05
N SER A 65 -1.40 23.47 -4.10
CA SER A 65 -1.69 24.66 -4.92
C SER A 65 -3.06 24.54 -5.59
N GLN A 66 -3.67 25.67 -5.97
CA GLN A 66 -4.97 25.64 -6.65
C GLN A 66 -4.95 24.81 -7.95
N GLU A 67 -3.83 24.85 -8.68
CA GLU A 67 -3.64 24.04 -9.90
C GLU A 67 -3.71 22.53 -9.59
N LEU A 68 -3.08 22.08 -8.52
CA LEU A 68 -3.13 20.68 -8.09
C LEU A 68 -4.52 20.29 -7.60
N GLN A 69 -5.20 21.19 -6.90
CA GLN A 69 -6.58 20.99 -6.47
C GLN A 69 -7.50 20.77 -7.68
N ASP A 70 -7.41 21.64 -8.68
CA ASP A 70 -8.21 21.57 -9.90
C ASP A 70 -7.87 20.30 -10.71
N GLN A 71 -6.58 19.99 -10.86
CA GLN A 71 -6.10 18.80 -11.58
C GLN A 71 -6.65 17.50 -10.98
N TYR A 72 -6.45 17.28 -9.67
CA TYR A 72 -6.86 16.02 -9.04
C TYR A 72 -8.37 15.90 -8.85
N SER A 73 -9.07 17.03 -8.72
CA SER A 73 -10.52 17.06 -8.76
C SER A 73 -11.07 16.69 -10.14
N ALA A 74 -10.47 17.21 -11.22
CA ALA A 74 -10.86 16.89 -12.58
C ALA A 74 -10.61 15.42 -12.95
N LEU A 75 -9.56 14.82 -12.39
CA LEU A 75 -9.28 13.37 -12.49
C LEU A 75 -10.23 12.52 -11.64
N GLY A 76 -11.07 13.15 -10.80
CA GLY A 76 -12.08 12.48 -10.00
C GLY A 76 -11.55 11.81 -8.74
N TYR A 77 -10.33 12.14 -8.32
CA TYR A 77 -9.65 11.51 -7.16
C TYR A 77 -10.06 12.12 -5.81
N SER A 78 -10.56 13.35 -5.82
CA SER A 78 -11.00 14.05 -4.63
C SER A 78 -12.31 13.51 -4.06
N ASN A 79 -12.46 13.62 -2.74
CA ASN A 79 -13.71 13.45 -2.02
C ASN A 79 -13.80 14.48 -0.88
N THR A 80 -14.71 15.45 -1.01
CA THR A 80 -14.96 16.46 0.05
C THR A 80 -16.03 16.01 1.05
N GLY A 81 -16.57 14.79 0.93
CA GLY A 81 -17.49 14.21 1.93
C GLY A 81 -16.80 13.57 3.13
N VAL A 82 -15.46 13.66 3.20
CA VAL A 82 -14.62 13.05 4.24
C VAL A 82 -13.65 14.09 4.80
N GLY A 83 -12.96 13.76 5.90
CA GLY A 83 -11.90 14.59 6.47
C GLY A 83 -12.35 16.01 6.78
N ASN A 84 -11.52 17.00 6.42
CA ASN A 84 -11.83 18.42 6.61
C ASN A 84 -12.76 19.01 5.53
N GLN A 85 -13.25 18.17 4.61
CA GLN A 85 -14.20 18.56 3.57
C GLN A 85 -13.69 19.68 2.64
N ALA A 86 -12.38 19.78 2.45
CA ALA A 86 -11.72 20.84 1.70
C ALA A 86 -10.73 20.27 0.68
N LEU A 87 -10.68 20.84 -0.53
CA LEU A 87 -9.68 20.44 -1.55
C LEU A 87 -8.26 20.86 -1.18
N SER A 88 -8.12 21.83 -0.28
CA SER A 88 -6.85 22.23 0.32
C SER A 88 -6.29 21.23 1.34
N ASP A 89 -6.97 20.11 1.56
CA ASP A 89 -6.53 19.00 2.40
C ASP A 89 -6.11 17.84 1.49
N TRP A 90 -4.85 17.42 1.57
CA TRP A 90 -4.32 16.30 0.78
C TRP A 90 -5.12 15.01 0.99
N TYR A 91 -5.61 14.77 2.21
CA TYR A 91 -6.44 13.61 2.51
C TYR A 91 -7.72 13.60 1.67
N CYS A 92 -8.42 14.72 1.61
CA CYS A 92 -9.63 14.88 0.80
C CYS A 92 -9.31 14.87 -0.69
N LEU A 93 -8.21 15.53 -1.11
CA LEU A 93 -7.85 15.70 -2.51
C LEU A 93 -7.43 14.38 -3.19
N LEU A 94 -6.73 13.51 -2.46
CA LEU A 94 -6.24 12.22 -2.96
C LEU A 94 -7.03 11.02 -2.41
N HIS A 95 -8.18 11.25 -1.77
CA HIS A 95 -8.90 10.23 -1.01
C HIS A 95 -9.16 8.93 -1.80
N LYS A 96 -9.56 9.03 -3.07
CA LYS A 96 -9.88 7.86 -3.89
C LYS A 96 -8.65 7.16 -4.47
N LEU A 97 -7.45 7.67 -4.22
CA LEU A 97 -6.18 7.01 -4.55
C LEU A 97 -5.64 6.19 -3.38
N GLN A 98 -6.30 6.19 -2.22
CA GLN A 98 -5.84 5.41 -1.07
C GLN A 98 -5.81 3.91 -1.39
N GLY A 99 -4.81 3.21 -0.84
CA GLY A 99 -4.61 1.78 -1.06
C GLY A 99 -4.29 1.44 -2.52
N ALA A 100 -4.73 0.26 -2.98
CA ALA A 100 -4.35 -0.28 -4.29
C ALA A 100 -4.84 0.58 -5.48
N ALA A 101 -5.79 1.50 -5.28
CA ALA A 101 -6.25 2.42 -6.33
C ALA A 101 -5.14 3.35 -6.86
N ALA A 102 -4.11 3.64 -6.05
CA ALA A 102 -2.94 4.40 -6.49
C ALA A 102 -2.14 3.68 -7.59
N LEU A 103 -2.05 2.34 -7.53
CA LEU A 103 -1.15 1.55 -8.37
C LEU A 103 -1.40 1.73 -9.89
N PRO A 104 -2.63 1.55 -10.42
CA PRO A 104 -2.90 1.81 -11.83
C PRO A 104 -2.74 3.29 -12.17
N ALA A 105 -3.10 4.21 -11.27
CA ALA A 105 -2.99 5.64 -11.50
C ALA A 105 -1.53 6.12 -11.62
N ILE A 106 -0.62 5.51 -10.85
CA ILE A 106 0.84 5.68 -10.96
C ILE A 106 1.32 5.11 -12.30
N LYS A 107 0.94 3.87 -12.64
CA LYS A 107 1.34 3.20 -13.89
C LYS A 107 0.98 4.03 -15.12
N GLU A 108 -0.24 4.60 -15.13
CA GLU A 108 -0.76 5.47 -16.19
C GLU A 108 -0.13 6.87 -16.21
N GLY A 109 0.66 7.24 -15.19
CA GLY A 109 1.29 8.55 -15.05
C GLY A 109 0.31 9.69 -14.74
N LYS A 110 -0.89 9.36 -14.24
CA LYS A 110 -1.93 10.34 -13.87
C LYS A 110 -1.67 10.96 -12.50
N VAL A 111 -0.90 10.28 -11.66
CA VAL A 111 -0.55 10.71 -10.30
C VAL A 111 0.93 11.00 -10.23
N LYS A 112 1.26 12.14 -9.62
CA LYS A 112 2.63 12.62 -9.40
C LYS A 112 2.87 13.07 -7.96
N HIS A 113 1.84 13.01 -7.12
CA HIS A 113 1.91 13.39 -5.71
C HIS A 113 1.21 12.32 -4.89
N LEU A 114 1.85 11.89 -3.81
CA LEU A 114 1.25 11.06 -2.76
C LEU A 114 1.59 11.69 -1.42
N ALA A 115 0.61 11.71 -0.51
CA ALA A 115 0.83 12.16 0.85
C ALA A 115 1.72 11.14 1.58
N GLU A 116 2.82 11.63 2.15
CA GLU A 116 3.73 10.84 2.96
C GLU A 116 3.08 10.53 4.31
N SER A 117 3.09 9.25 4.68
CA SER A 117 2.47 8.75 5.91
C SER A 117 3.31 7.62 6.53
N ILE A 118 4.60 7.49 6.18
CA ILE A 118 5.47 6.45 6.73
C ILE A 118 5.53 6.44 8.26
N GLU A 119 5.41 7.60 8.92
CA GLU A 119 5.38 7.70 10.39
C GLU A 119 4.20 6.93 11.02
N PHE A 120 3.11 6.72 10.28
CA PHE A 120 1.97 5.92 10.75
C PHE A 120 2.33 4.44 10.96
N LEU A 121 3.41 3.95 10.34
CA LEU A 121 3.91 2.59 10.59
C LEU A 121 4.26 2.38 12.06
N GLU A 122 4.75 3.41 12.75
CA GLU A 122 5.12 3.34 14.17
C GLU A 122 3.90 3.30 15.09
N ASP A 123 2.72 3.68 14.59
CA ASP A 123 1.45 3.59 15.30
C ASP A 123 0.90 2.16 15.24
N GLY A 124 1.61 1.21 15.85
CA GLY A 124 1.25 -0.22 15.82
C GLY A 124 -0.12 -0.53 16.43
N LEU A 125 -0.74 0.40 17.16
CA LEU A 125 -2.10 0.26 17.69
C LEU A 125 -3.16 0.45 16.60
N PHE A 126 -2.89 1.29 15.60
CA PHE A 126 -3.84 1.68 14.57
C PHE A 126 -3.43 1.31 13.14
N CYS A 127 -2.13 1.14 12.91
CA CYS A 127 -1.54 0.62 11.69
C CYS A 127 -1.30 -0.88 11.83
N GLU A 128 -2.36 -1.65 11.58
CA GLU A 128 -2.30 -3.11 11.73
C GLU A 128 -1.49 -3.74 10.60
N TRP A 129 -1.64 -3.26 9.37
CA TRP A 129 -1.05 -3.87 8.17
C TRP A 129 -0.37 -2.84 7.27
N THR A 130 0.78 -3.21 6.72
CA THR A 130 1.53 -2.39 5.76
C THR A 130 2.17 -3.27 4.70
N TYR A 131 2.16 -2.80 3.45
CA TYR A 131 2.74 -3.52 2.32
C TYR A 131 3.80 -2.65 1.64
N PHE A 132 5.06 -3.06 1.63
CA PHE A 132 6.10 -2.37 0.86
C PHE A 132 6.38 -3.12 -0.44
N ILE A 133 6.19 -2.42 -1.56
CA ILE A 133 6.51 -2.92 -2.89
C ILE A 133 7.89 -2.38 -3.30
N ASP A 134 8.81 -3.28 -3.62
CA ASP A 134 10.12 -2.95 -4.18
C ASP A 134 10.18 -3.47 -5.62
N PHE A 135 10.12 -2.57 -6.60
CA PHE A 135 10.24 -2.94 -8.02
C PHE A 135 11.68 -3.17 -8.46
N GLU A 136 12.68 -2.68 -7.71
CA GLU A 136 14.11 -2.91 -7.98
C GLU A 136 14.50 -4.32 -7.53
N ALA A 137 14.13 -4.70 -6.31
CA ALA A 137 14.34 -6.04 -5.76
C ALA A 137 13.28 -7.06 -6.20
N GLN A 138 12.16 -6.59 -6.77
CA GLN A 138 10.99 -7.39 -7.14
C GLN A 138 10.42 -8.17 -5.95
N THR A 139 10.28 -7.49 -4.81
CA THR A 139 9.78 -8.09 -3.57
C THR A 139 8.57 -7.33 -3.02
N LEU A 140 7.68 -8.09 -2.38
CA LEU A 140 6.60 -7.58 -1.56
C LEU A 140 6.91 -7.91 -0.09
N GLU A 141 7.10 -6.89 0.74
CA GLU A 141 7.18 -7.04 2.18
C GLU A 141 5.79 -6.82 2.81
N THR A 142 5.33 -7.77 3.61
CA THR A 142 4.12 -7.64 4.43
C THR A 142 4.54 -7.38 5.87
N TRP A 143 3.96 -6.36 6.48
CA TRP A 143 4.23 -5.96 7.85
C TRP A 143 2.93 -5.98 8.67
N LYS A 144 3.02 -6.48 9.91
CA LYS A 144 1.97 -6.47 10.92
C LYS A 144 2.47 -5.72 12.15
N GLU A 145 1.72 -4.74 12.65
CA GLU A 145 2.04 -3.99 13.90
C GLU A 145 3.51 -3.52 13.96
N ALA A 146 3.96 -2.81 12.92
CA ALA A 146 5.35 -2.33 12.78
C ALA A 146 6.44 -3.42 12.75
N LYS A 147 6.09 -4.70 12.60
CA LYS A 147 7.03 -5.82 12.45
C LYS A 147 6.88 -6.46 11.09
N ARG A 148 8.01 -6.78 10.46
CA ARG A 148 8.01 -7.50 9.19
C ARG A 148 7.50 -8.93 9.42
N TYR A 149 6.40 -9.26 8.79
CA TYR A 149 5.68 -10.51 8.94
C TYR A 149 6.04 -11.51 7.83
N ASP A 150 6.16 -11.03 6.59
CA ASP A 150 6.56 -11.86 5.46
C ASP A 150 7.31 -11.05 4.39
N VAL A 151 8.10 -11.74 3.57
CA VAL A 151 8.74 -11.18 2.36
C VAL A 151 8.72 -12.22 1.27
N ARG A 152 8.23 -11.85 0.08
CA ARG A 152 8.22 -12.72 -1.10
C ARG A 152 8.67 -12.01 -2.35
N SER A 153 9.37 -12.73 -3.22
CA SER A 153 9.62 -12.32 -4.59
C SER A 153 8.31 -12.27 -5.38
N PHE A 154 8.20 -11.38 -6.36
CA PHE A 154 7.05 -11.34 -7.27
C PHE A 154 6.82 -12.66 -8.00
N THR A 155 7.87 -13.45 -8.24
CA THR A 155 7.77 -14.78 -8.86
C THR A 155 7.16 -15.85 -7.96
N GLU A 156 7.13 -15.60 -6.66
CA GLU A 156 6.57 -16.51 -5.65
C GLU A 156 5.11 -16.14 -5.30
N LEU A 157 4.60 -15.04 -5.85
CA LEU A 157 3.22 -14.62 -5.64
C LEU A 157 2.29 -15.40 -6.58
N ASP A 158 1.13 -15.77 -6.04
CA ASP A 158 -0.02 -16.25 -6.80
C ASP A 158 -1.31 -15.65 -6.23
N SER A 159 -2.45 -15.95 -6.86
CA SER A 159 -3.73 -15.37 -6.46
C SER A 159 -4.21 -15.81 -5.07
N GLY A 160 -3.73 -16.94 -4.55
CA GLY A 160 -4.08 -17.47 -3.23
C GLY A 160 -3.09 -17.09 -2.12
N TYR A 161 -1.95 -16.47 -2.46
CA TYR A 161 -0.92 -16.10 -1.50
C TYR A 161 -1.45 -15.31 -0.30
N MET A 162 -2.29 -14.29 -0.56
CA MET A 162 -2.84 -13.43 0.49
C MET A 162 -3.89 -14.12 1.35
N ASP A 163 -4.64 -15.08 0.78
CA ASP A 163 -5.59 -15.90 1.54
C ASP A 163 -4.83 -16.82 2.50
N GLY A 164 -3.77 -17.48 2.03
CA GLY A 164 -2.91 -18.29 2.91
C GLY A 164 -2.23 -17.47 4.01
N LEU A 165 -1.84 -16.23 3.71
CA LEU A 165 -1.27 -15.31 4.70
C LEU A 165 -2.32 -14.87 5.74
N GLN A 166 -3.57 -14.64 5.31
CA GLN A 166 -4.71 -14.34 6.19
C GLN A 166 -5.05 -15.52 7.12
N GLU A 167 -5.10 -16.75 6.58
CA GLU A 167 -5.39 -17.95 7.36
C GLU A 167 -4.32 -18.21 8.42
N ARG A 168 -3.04 -18.10 8.05
CA ARG A 168 -1.92 -18.21 8.99
C ARG A 168 -2.05 -17.20 10.13
N TYR A 169 -2.33 -15.94 9.80
CA TYR A 169 -2.59 -14.91 10.81
C TYR A 169 -3.76 -15.26 11.74
N GLN A 170 -4.87 -15.79 11.21
CA GLN A 170 -6.02 -16.17 12.02
C GLN A 170 -5.72 -17.34 12.96
N ARG A 171 -4.92 -18.32 12.52
CA ARG A 171 -4.48 -19.43 13.38
C ARG A 171 -3.60 -18.94 14.53
N GLU A 172 -2.64 -18.07 14.22
CA GLU A 172 -1.76 -17.45 15.23
C GLU A 172 -2.56 -16.65 16.27
N GLU A 173 -3.55 -15.85 15.84
CA GLU A 173 -4.44 -15.10 16.74
C GLU A 173 -5.32 -16.02 17.62
N ASN A 174 -5.72 -17.18 17.09
CA ASN A 174 -6.51 -18.16 17.83
C ASN A 174 -5.66 -19.03 18.78
N GLY A 175 -4.32 -18.87 18.77
CA GLY A 175 -3.41 -19.67 19.57
C GLY A 175 -3.26 -21.12 19.07
N GLU A 176 -3.54 -21.35 17.78
CA GLU A 176 -3.26 -22.63 17.12
C GLU A 176 -1.79 -22.62 16.70
N GLU A 177 -0.90 -23.17 17.55
CA GLU A 177 0.50 -23.40 17.19
C GLU A 177 0.58 -24.39 16.01
N GLU A 178 1.46 -24.14 15.05
CA GLU A 178 1.83 -25.18 14.07
C GLU A 178 2.33 -26.38 14.89
N GLU A 179 1.62 -27.51 14.82
CA GLU A 179 2.23 -28.80 15.14
C GLU A 179 3.37 -28.95 14.13
N ASP A 180 4.56 -28.52 14.51
CA ASP A 180 5.81 -28.92 13.88
C ASP A 180 5.80 -30.45 13.97
N ASP A 181 5.34 -31.11 12.91
CA ASP A 181 5.65 -32.49 12.63
C ASP A 181 7.18 -32.55 12.51
N GLU A 182 7.85 -32.72 13.65
CA GLU A 182 9.19 -33.29 13.75
C GLU A 182 9.11 -34.74 13.22
N GLU A 183 8.93 -34.87 11.91
CA GLU A 183 9.21 -36.07 11.17
C GLU A 183 10.69 -36.05 10.82
N GLU A 184 11.53 -36.62 11.69
CA GLU A 184 12.78 -37.34 11.36
C GLU A 184 13.34 -37.93 12.68
N ALA A 185 13.10 -39.22 12.96
CA ALA A 185 13.86 -40.40 12.51
C ALA A 185 15.08 -40.74 13.40
#